data_AF-A0A3D8Z938-F1
#
_entry.id   AF-A0A3D8Z938-F1
#
_cell.length_a   1.000
_cell.length_b   1.000
_cell.length_c   1.000
_cell.angle_alpha   90.00
_cell.angle_beta   90.00
_cell.angle_gamma   90.00
#
_symmetry.space_group_name_H-M   'P 1'
#
loop_
_entity.id
_entity.type
_entity.pdbx_description
1 polymer ?
#
loop_
_entity_poly.entity_id
_entity_poly.type
_entity_poly.pdbx_seq_one_letter_code
_entity_poly.pdbx_strand_id
1 'polypeptide(L)'
;MCPNSSIYSDEKSRVLVDKTKSGKVRPWREKKIANVDYFELLHILEFKKAERVKDCAEILEYKQNRETGERKLYRVWFCKSRLCPMCNWRRAMKHGIQSQKVVAEVIKQKPTVRWLFLTLTVKNVYDGEELNKSLSDMAQGFRRMMQYKKINKNLVGFMRATEVTINNKDNSYNQHMHVLVCVEPTYFKNTENYVNQKQWIQFWKKAVLLQSF
;
A
#
# COMPACT_ATOMS: atom_id res chain seq x y z
N MET A 1 3.29 -51.51 -30.70
CA MET A 1 4.54 -50.81 -31.06
C MET A 1 4.22 -49.34 -31.24
N CYS A 2 4.80 -48.47 -30.41
CA CYS A 2 4.80 -47.02 -30.66
C CYS A 2 5.62 -46.71 -31.92
N PRO A 3 5.46 -45.49 -32.46
CA PRO A 3 6.61 -44.62 -32.36
C PRO A 3 6.29 -43.34 -31.59
N ASN A 4 7.24 -43.06 -30.71
CA ASN A 4 7.43 -41.90 -29.88
C ASN A 4 7.87 -40.69 -30.73
N SER A 5 7.96 -39.52 -30.09
CA SER A 5 8.46 -38.22 -30.58
C SER A 5 7.44 -37.39 -31.38
N SER A 6 7.17 -36.14 -31.04
CA SER A 6 8.03 -35.12 -30.43
C SER A 6 7.25 -34.24 -29.46
N ILE A 7 7.62 -34.32 -28.17
CA ILE A 7 7.42 -33.26 -27.19
C ILE A 7 8.21 -32.05 -27.71
N TYR A 8 7.54 -31.13 -28.40
CA TYR A 8 8.08 -29.79 -28.57
C TYR A 8 7.91 -29.06 -27.24
N SER A 9 8.84 -29.28 -26.31
CA SER A 9 9.10 -28.31 -25.26
C SER A 9 9.85 -27.16 -25.93
N ASP A 10 9.11 -26.22 -26.51
CA ASP A 10 9.70 -25.00 -27.04
C ASP A 10 10.50 -24.33 -25.91
N GLU A 11 11.83 -24.24 -26.06
CA GLU A 11 12.77 -23.72 -25.06
C GLU A 11 12.47 -22.26 -24.65
N LYS A 12 11.56 -21.59 -25.36
CA LYS A 12 10.99 -20.29 -25.00
C LYS A 12 10.11 -20.31 -23.75
N SER A 13 9.75 -21.47 -23.20
CA SER A 13 8.79 -21.59 -22.09
C SER A 13 9.36 -21.41 -20.67
N ARG A 14 10.63 -21.04 -20.49
CA ARG A 14 11.28 -21.06 -19.15
C ARG A 14 11.10 -19.80 -18.31
N VAL A 15 10.76 -18.65 -18.93
CA VAL A 15 10.62 -17.37 -18.21
C VAL A 15 9.14 -17.06 -17.99
N LEU A 16 8.72 -16.92 -16.73
CA LEU A 16 7.36 -16.50 -16.40
C LEU A 16 7.07 -15.10 -16.93
N VAL A 17 6.11 -14.97 -17.83
CA VAL A 17 5.58 -13.69 -18.29
C VAL A 17 4.20 -13.45 -17.67
N ASP A 18 4.19 -12.79 -16.51
CA ASP A 18 2.97 -12.43 -15.79
C ASP A 18 2.53 -11.02 -16.21
N LYS A 19 1.35 -10.92 -16.83
CA LYS A 19 0.75 -9.66 -17.31
C LYS A 19 -0.55 -9.36 -16.56
N THR A 20 -0.82 -8.08 -16.31
CA THR A 20 -2.12 -7.61 -15.84
C THR A 20 -3.19 -7.77 -16.93
N LYS A 21 -4.47 -7.58 -16.57
CA LYS A 21 -5.58 -7.51 -17.54
C LYS A 21 -5.39 -6.45 -18.63
N SER A 22 -4.63 -5.39 -18.32
CA SER A 22 -4.27 -4.32 -19.26
C SER A 22 -3.01 -4.62 -20.08
N GLY A 23 -2.45 -5.83 -19.99
CA GLY A 23 -1.25 -6.25 -20.72
C GLY A 23 0.09 -5.80 -20.11
N LYS A 24 0.08 -5.02 -19.02
CA LYS A 24 1.32 -4.55 -18.36
C LYS A 24 2.02 -5.73 -17.67
N VAL A 25 3.30 -5.92 -17.96
CA VAL A 25 4.13 -6.94 -17.29
C VAL A 25 4.31 -6.59 -15.81
N ARG A 26 4.16 -7.57 -14.93
CA ARG A 26 4.39 -7.38 -13.50
C ARG A 26 5.88 -7.23 -13.19
N PRO A 27 6.27 -6.30 -12.31
CA PRO A 27 7.66 -5.95 -12.07
C PRO A 27 8.39 -6.93 -11.13
N TRP A 28 8.24 -8.25 -11.33
CA TRP A 28 8.86 -9.28 -10.48
C TRP A 28 10.38 -9.09 -10.35
N ARG A 29 11.07 -8.90 -11.48
CA ARG A 29 12.53 -8.69 -11.52
C ARG A 29 12.95 -7.42 -10.78
N GLU A 30 12.31 -6.28 -11.05
CA GLU A 30 12.58 -5.01 -10.38
C GLU A 30 12.41 -5.14 -8.86
N LYS A 31 11.32 -5.77 -8.40
CA LYS A 31 11.09 -5.98 -6.97
C LYS A 31 12.06 -6.97 -6.34
N LYS A 32 12.56 -7.95 -7.09
CA LYS A 32 13.59 -8.88 -6.62
C LYS A 32 14.96 -8.21 -6.53
N ILE A 33 15.34 -7.38 -7.50
CA ILE A 33 16.58 -6.59 -7.44
C ILE A 33 16.56 -5.66 -6.22
N ALA A 34 15.50 -4.86 -6.05
CA ALA A 34 15.38 -4.00 -4.86
C ALA A 34 15.37 -4.79 -3.53
N ASN A 35 14.94 -6.06 -3.57
CA ASN A 35 15.01 -6.94 -2.41
C ASN A 35 16.45 -7.38 -2.08
N VAL A 36 17.33 -7.51 -3.08
CA VAL A 36 18.76 -7.75 -2.90
C VAL A 36 19.41 -6.52 -2.26
N ASP A 37 19.16 -5.32 -2.77
CA ASP A 37 19.67 -4.07 -2.19
C ASP A 37 19.29 -3.95 -0.70
N TYR A 38 18.02 -4.26 -0.38
CA TYR A 38 17.56 -4.27 1.01
C TYR A 38 18.22 -5.37 1.86
N PHE A 39 18.52 -6.53 1.28
CA PHE A 39 19.27 -7.57 1.96
C PHE A 39 20.69 -7.11 2.30
N GLU A 40 21.40 -6.51 1.34
CA GLU A 40 22.78 -6.02 1.54
C GLU A 40 22.85 -5.02 2.69
N LEU A 41 21.93 -4.04 2.72
CA LEU A 41 21.83 -3.09 3.82
C LEU A 41 21.61 -3.78 5.18
N LEU A 42 20.71 -4.77 5.23
CA LEU A 42 20.45 -5.52 6.46
C LEU A 42 21.64 -6.37 6.89
N HIS A 43 22.40 -6.90 5.94
CA HIS A 43 23.56 -7.74 6.19
C HIS A 43 24.71 -6.89 6.76
N ILE A 44 25.00 -5.73 6.15
CA ILE A 44 26.00 -4.77 6.63
C ILE A 44 25.68 -4.29 8.05
N LEU A 45 24.39 -4.07 8.34
CA LEU A 45 23.91 -3.66 9.67
C LEU A 45 23.67 -4.84 10.62
N GLU A 46 24.10 -6.05 10.25
CA GLU A 46 24.03 -7.28 11.06
C GLU A 46 22.62 -7.64 11.59
N PHE A 47 21.57 -7.26 10.86
CA PHE A 47 20.22 -7.64 11.22
C PHE A 47 19.96 -9.13 10.96
N LYS A 48 19.59 -9.88 12.00
CA LYS A 48 19.25 -11.33 11.94
C LYS A 48 18.27 -11.73 10.83
N LYS A 49 17.43 -10.81 10.35
CA LYS A 49 16.44 -11.06 9.28
C LYS A 49 17.03 -11.03 7.86
N ALA A 50 18.29 -10.65 7.68
CA ALA A 50 18.95 -10.47 6.39
C ALA A 50 18.81 -11.72 5.52
N GLU A 51 19.23 -12.89 6.01
CA GLU A 51 19.17 -14.15 5.25
C GLU A 51 17.75 -14.48 4.79
N ARG A 52 16.75 -14.36 5.68
CA ARG A 52 15.35 -14.58 5.27
C ARG A 52 14.89 -13.59 4.20
N VAL A 53 15.40 -12.36 4.21
CA VAL A 53 15.08 -11.34 3.19
C VAL A 53 15.73 -11.69 1.86
N LYS A 54 16.97 -12.20 1.85
CA LYS A 54 17.68 -12.69 0.65
C LYS A 54 16.85 -13.74 -0.09
N ASP A 55 16.36 -14.72 0.64
CA ASP A 55 15.62 -15.88 0.09
C ASP A 55 14.15 -15.52 -0.26
N CYS A 56 13.75 -14.26 -0.10
CA CYS A 56 12.37 -13.86 -0.31
C CYS A 56 11.94 -14.07 -1.77
N ALA A 57 10.86 -14.82 -1.96
CA ALA A 57 10.27 -15.17 -3.25
C ALA A 57 11.22 -15.91 -4.20
N GLU A 58 12.15 -16.69 -3.66
CA GLU A 58 13.05 -17.55 -4.44
C GLU A 58 12.42 -18.90 -4.77
N ILE A 59 11.67 -19.48 -3.82
CA ILE A 59 10.94 -20.73 -4.03
C ILE A 59 9.50 -20.42 -4.47
N LEU A 60 9.14 -20.91 -5.66
CA LEU A 60 7.79 -20.84 -6.22
C LEU A 60 7.32 -22.25 -6.57
N GLU A 61 6.23 -22.69 -5.98
CA GLU A 61 5.58 -23.96 -6.32
C GLU A 61 4.39 -23.71 -7.22
N TYR A 62 4.29 -24.53 -8.27
CA TYR A 62 3.19 -24.52 -9.21
C TYR A 62 2.44 -25.84 -9.15
N LYS A 63 1.11 -25.77 -9.24
CA LYS A 63 0.30 -26.93 -9.58
C LYS A 63 0.19 -27.01 -11.09
N GLN A 64 0.46 -28.17 -11.65
CA GLN A 64 0.33 -28.42 -13.08
C GLN A 64 -0.97 -29.17 -13.36
N ASN A 65 -1.77 -28.68 -14.30
CA ASN A 65 -2.88 -29.41 -14.85
C ASN A 65 -2.32 -30.60 -15.67
N ARG A 66 -2.78 -31.82 -15.38
CA ARG A 66 -2.28 -33.04 -16.02
C ARG A 66 -2.69 -33.16 -17.49
N GLU A 67 -3.83 -32.60 -17.85
CA GLU A 67 -4.40 -32.67 -19.20
C GLU A 67 -3.88 -31.53 -20.08
N THR A 68 -3.91 -30.30 -19.58
CA THR A 68 -3.53 -29.11 -20.37
C THR A 68 -2.06 -28.72 -20.23
N GLY A 69 -1.34 -29.27 -19.25
CA GLY A 69 0.02 -28.88 -18.91
C GLY A 69 0.15 -27.49 -18.26
N GLU A 70 -0.95 -26.76 -18.09
CA GLU A 70 -0.96 -25.40 -17.55
C GLU A 70 -0.47 -25.37 -16.09
N ARG A 71 0.43 -24.42 -15.78
CA ARG A 71 0.97 -24.24 -14.43
C ARG A 71 0.33 -23.05 -13.75
N LYS A 72 -0.34 -23.29 -12.63
CA LYS A 72 -0.89 -22.25 -11.76
C LYS A 72 -0.02 -22.11 -10.52
N LEU A 73 0.39 -20.88 -10.22
CA LEU A 73 1.13 -20.58 -8.99
C LEU A 73 0.31 -21.00 -7.77
N TYR A 74 0.89 -21.89 -6.96
CA TYR A 74 0.24 -22.46 -5.78
C TYR A 74 0.79 -21.86 -4.49
N ARG A 75 2.12 -21.77 -4.38
CA ARG A 75 2.77 -21.31 -3.15
C ARG A 75 4.05 -20.55 -3.46
N VAL A 76 4.34 -19.54 -2.63
CA VAL A 76 5.58 -18.75 -2.67
C VAL A 76 6.04 -18.49 -1.25
N TRP A 77 7.35 -18.55 -1.03
CA TRP A 77 7.98 -18.29 0.27
C TRP A 77 8.34 -16.82 0.38
N PHE A 78 7.67 -16.10 1.27
CA PHE A 78 7.92 -14.68 1.51
C PHE A 78 8.52 -14.46 2.89
N CYS A 79 9.48 -13.54 2.98
CA CYS A 79 10.15 -13.20 4.24
C CYS A 79 9.27 -12.44 5.23
N LYS A 80 8.18 -11.84 4.74
CA LYS A 80 7.23 -11.00 5.48
C LYS A 80 7.85 -9.75 6.13
N SER A 81 9.11 -9.44 5.86
CA SER A 81 9.76 -8.21 6.34
C SER A 81 9.01 -6.99 5.82
N ARG A 82 8.80 -6.00 6.69
CA ARG A 82 7.92 -4.86 6.41
C ARG A 82 8.43 -3.99 5.26
N LEU A 83 9.75 -3.86 5.13
CA LEU A 83 10.42 -3.06 4.11
C LEU A 83 10.93 -3.89 2.93
N CYS A 84 10.74 -5.21 2.91
CA CYS A 84 11.12 -6.03 1.77
C CYS A 84 10.25 -5.64 0.55
N PRO A 85 10.85 -5.20 -0.58
CA PRO A 85 10.10 -4.73 -1.74
C PRO A 85 9.14 -5.77 -2.32
N MET A 86 9.54 -7.05 -2.35
CA MET A 86 8.68 -8.17 -2.76
C MET A 86 7.43 -8.29 -1.87
N CYS A 87 7.65 -8.30 -0.55
CA CYS A 87 6.55 -8.43 0.42
C CYS A 87 5.65 -7.19 0.44
N ASN A 88 6.24 -6.00 0.33
CA ASN A 88 5.51 -4.74 0.34
C ASN A 88 4.68 -4.56 -0.93
N TRP A 89 5.22 -4.89 -2.10
CA TRP A 89 4.48 -4.90 -3.35
C TRP A 89 3.28 -5.87 -3.31
N ARG A 90 3.47 -7.09 -2.79
CA ARG A 90 2.35 -8.03 -2.59
C ARG A 90 1.30 -7.48 -1.62
N ARG A 91 1.73 -6.84 -0.53
CA ARG A 91 0.82 -6.21 0.45
C ARG A 91 0.02 -5.08 -0.21
N ALA A 92 0.67 -4.23 -1.00
CA ALA A 92 0.02 -3.16 -1.76
C ALA A 92 -1.04 -3.71 -2.72
N MET A 93 -0.73 -4.78 -3.48
CA MET A 93 -1.71 -5.42 -4.36
C MET A 93 -2.91 -5.99 -3.58
N LYS A 94 -2.66 -6.67 -2.46
CA LYS A 94 -3.74 -7.20 -1.59
C LYS A 94 -4.63 -6.07 -1.08
N HIS A 95 -4.03 -5.01 -0.56
CA HIS A 95 -4.79 -3.86 -0.04
C HIS A 95 -5.58 -3.17 -1.13
N GLY A 96 -5.03 -3.00 -2.33
CA GLY A 96 -5.78 -2.46 -3.47
C GLY A 96 -7.05 -3.25 -3.79
N ILE A 97 -6.96 -4.58 -3.84
CA ILE A 97 -8.13 -5.45 -4.08
C ILE A 97 -9.14 -5.35 -2.93
N GLN A 98 -8.67 -5.33 -1.68
CA GLN A 98 -9.55 -5.20 -0.52
C GLN A 98 -10.28 -3.86 -0.53
N SER A 99 -9.58 -2.76 -0.77
CA SER A 99 -10.17 -1.42 -0.89
C SER A 99 -11.21 -1.35 -2.00
N GLN A 100 -10.93 -1.94 -3.17
CA GLN A 100 -11.90 -2.02 -4.27
C GLN A 100 -13.19 -2.73 -3.86
N LYS A 101 -13.08 -3.88 -3.16
CA LYS A 101 -14.25 -4.63 -2.67
C LYS A 101 -15.06 -3.82 -1.66
N VAL A 102 -14.39 -3.15 -0.73
CA VAL A 102 -15.06 -2.29 0.27
C VAL A 102 -15.78 -1.13 -0.41
N VAL A 103 -15.12 -0.44 -1.34
CA VAL A 103 -15.74 0.67 -2.09
C VAL A 103 -16.93 0.20 -2.91
N ALA A 104 -16.81 -0.94 -3.61
CA ALA A 104 -17.90 -1.50 -4.39
C ALA A 104 -19.12 -1.83 -3.52
N GLU A 105 -18.90 -2.43 -2.35
CA GLU A 105 -19.98 -2.75 -1.42
C GLU A 105 -20.63 -1.48 -0.82
N VAL A 106 -19.85 -0.45 -0.50
CA VAL A 106 -20.37 0.84 -0.04
C VAL A 106 -21.23 1.50 -1.12
N ILE A 107 -20.80 1.50 -2.38
CA ILE A 107 -21.57 2.04 -3.51
C ILE A 107 -22.88 1.26 -3.69
N LYS A 108 -22.86 -0.06 -3.53
CA LYS A 108 -24.05 -0.90 -3.60
C LYS A 108 -25.05 -0.57 -2.48
N GLN A 109 -24.59 -0.43 -1.24
CA GLN A 109 -25.46 -0.18 -0.08
C GLN A 109 -25.93 1.28 0.01
N LYS A 110 -25.08 2.23 -0.36
CA LYS A 110 -25.37 3.67 -0.31
C LYS A 110 -24.90 4.38 -1.59
N PRO A 111 -25.63 4.28 -2.71
CA PRO A 111 -25.19 4.79 -4.02
C PRO A 111 -25.07 6.32 -4.07
N THR A 112 -25.68 7.03 -3.13
CA THR A 112 -25.68 8.50 -3.07
C THR A 112 -24.46 9.09 -2.36
N VAL A 113 -23.63 8.26 -1.70
CA VAL A 113 -22.42 8.76 -1.02
C VAL A 113 -21.44 9.36 -2.02
N ARG A 114 -20.52 10.16 -1.50
CA ARG A 114 -19.47 10.79 -2.27
C ARG A 114 -18.13 10.54 -1.60
N TRP A 115 -17.09 10.47 -2.41
CA TRP A 115 -15.73 10.21 -1.96
C TRP A 115 -14.87 11.44 -2.14
N LEU A 116 -14.12 11.77 -1.09
CA LEU A 116 -13.09 12.81 -1.09
C LEU A 116 -11.73 12.14 -0.97
N PHE A 117 -10.73 12.73 -1.62
CA PHE A 117 -9.35 12.32 -1.44
C PHE A 117 -8.58 13.44 -0.74
N LEU A 118 -7.96 13.11 0.39
CA LEU A 118 -7.16 14.04 1.19
C LEU A 118 -5.72 13.53 1.28
N THR A 119 -4.77 14.42 1.12
CA THR A 119 -3.37 14.20 1.49
C THR A 119 -3.05 15.09 2.69
N LEU A 120 -2.83 14.48 3.85
CA LEU A 120 -2.50 15.17 5.09
C LEU A 120 -1.00 15.07 5.34
N THR A 121 -0.34 16.21 5.43
CA THR A 121 1.12 16.30 5.59
C THR A 121 1.48 17.02 6.89
N VAL A 122 2.68 16.76 7.39
CA VAL A 122 3.31 17.51 8.48
C VAL A 122 4.68 17.98 8.00
N LYS A 123 5.40 18.75 8.82
CA LYS A 123 6.79 19.09 8.51
C LYS A 123 7.63 17.81 8.44
N ASN A 124 8.59 17.80 7.53
CA ASN A 124 9.58 16.73 7.47
C ASN A 124 10.36 16.65 8.79
N VAL A 125 10.90 15.47 9.06
CA VAL A 125 11.73 15.16 10.24
C VAL A 125 13.04 14.52 9.78
N TYR A 126 14.07 14.56 10.62
CA TYR A 126 15.44 14.23 10.18
C TYR A 126 15.95 12.89 10.71
N ASP A 127 15.36 12.36 11.77
CA ASP A 127 15.78 11.08 12.36
C ASP A 127 14.61 10.11 12.63
N GLY A 128 14.97 8.89 13.02
CA GLY A 128 14.03 7.81 13.27
C GLY A 128 13.17 7.99 14.52
N GLU A 129 13.66 8.67 15.55
CA GLU A 129 12.92 8.93 16.79
C GLU A 129 11.84 9.99 16.54
N GLU A 130 12.21 11.09 15.90
CA GLU A 130 11.29 12.13 15.44
C GLU A 130 10.24 11.55 14.47
N LEU A 131 10.66 10.69 13.55
CA LEU A 131 9.73 10.02 12.64
C LEU A 131 8.72 9.16 13.40
N ASN A 132 9.15 8.37 14.37
CA ASN A 132 8.26 7.53 15.15
C ASN A 132 7.26 8.37 15.97
N LYS A 133 7.74 9.46 16.59
CA LYS A 133 6.88 10.43 17.28
C LYS A 133 5.88 11.08 16.32
N SER A 134 6.36 11.57 15.19
CA SER A 134 5.52 12.24 14.18
C SER A 134 4.44 11.32 13.63
N LEU A 135 4.76 10.05 13.32
CA LEU A 135 3.76 9.07 12.88
C LEU A 135 2.69 8.82 13.94
N SER A 136 3.08 8.79 15.22
CA SER A 136 2.16 8.63 16.35
C SER A 136 1.25 9.85 16.50
N ASP A 137 1.81 11.05 16.43
CA ASP A 137 1.07 12.31 16.52
C ASP A 137 0.10 12.48 15.36
N MET A 138 0.52 12.12 14.14
CA MET A 138 -0.36 12.13 12.97
C MET A 138 -1.52 11.13 13.13
N ALA A 139 -1.27 9.92 13.65
CA ALA A 139 -2.33 8.92 13.82
C ALA A 139 -3.38 9.38 14.84
N GLN A 140 -2.92 9.98 15.94
CA GLN A 140 -3.77 10.51 16.99
C GLN A 140 -4.50 11.79 16.55
N GLY A 141 -3.80 12.69 15.85
CA GLY A 141 -4.37 13.88 15.21
C GLY A 141 -5.44 13.52 14.21
N PHE A 142 -5.22 12.49 13.39
CA PHE A 142 -6.22 12.03 12.43
C PHE A 142 -7.48 11.52 13.15
N ARG A 143 -7.32 10.69 14.20
CA ARG A 143 -8.44 10.22 15.02
C ARG A 143 -9.25 11.39 15.61
N ARG A 144 -8.59 12.40 16.18
CA ARG A 144 -9.24 13.61 16.71
C ARG A 144 -9.98 14.39 15.62
N MET A 145 -9.32 14.61 14.48
CA MET A 145 -9.87 15.39 13.37
C MET A 145 -11.18 14.78 12.86
N MET A 146 -11.24 13.45 12.70
CA MET A 146 -12.45 12.76 12.25
C MET A 146 -13.61 12.85 13.25
N GLN A 147 -13.35 13.17 14.52
CA GLN A 147 -14.37 13.38 15.56
C GLN A 147 -14.89 14.83 15.63
N TYR A 148 -14.27 15.78 14.92
CA TYR A 148 -14.75 17.16 14.92
C TYR A 148 -16.17 17.24 14.39
N LYS A 149 -17.05 17.94 15.12
CA LYS A 149 -18.50 18.01 14.83
C LYS A 149 -18.79 18.28 13.36
N LYS A 150 -18.09 19.24 12.73
CA LYS A 150 -18.29 19.59 11.32
C LYS A 150 -17.91 18.48 10.34
N ILE A 151 -16.86 17.70 10.64
CA ILE A 151 -16.44 16.56 9.81
C ILE A 151 -17.36 15.36 10.07
N ASN A 152 -17.54 14.99 11.34
CA ASN A 152 -18.29 13.80 11.74
C ASN A 152 -19.77 13.88 11.31
N LYS A 153 -20.36 15.09 11.23
CA LYS A 153 -21.76 15.31 10.82
C LYS A 153 -22.14 14.61 9.51
N ASN A 154 -21.23 14.59 8.52
CA ASN A 154 -21.48 14.00 7.21
C ASN A 154 -20.59 12.77 6.93
N LEU A 155 -19.84 12.29 7.91
CA LEU A 155 -18.89 11.21 7.72
C LEU A 155 -19.60 9.85 7.73
N VAL A 156 -19.45 9.09 6.65
CA VAL A 156 -19.86 7.68 6.61
C VAL A 156 -18.71 6.78 7.06
N GLY A 157 -17.48 7.12 6.66
CA GLY A 157 -16.28 6.36 7.01
C GLY A 157 -15.08 6.82 6.19
N PHE A 158 -13.95 6.13 6.35
CA PHE A 158 -12.74 6.45 5.60
C PHE A 158 -11.82 5.23 5.48
N MET A 159 -10.93 5.28 4.49
CA MET A 159 -9.74 4.44 4.41
C MET A 159 -8.52 5.35 4.45
N ARG A 160 -7.44 4.93 5.12
CA ARG A 160 -6.19 5.70 5.14
C ARG A 160 -4.96 4.82 4.93
N ALA A 161 -3.94 5.37 4.31
CA ALA A 161 -2.61 4.80 4.21
C ALA A 161 -1.58 5.87 4.60
N THR A 162 -0.65 5.51 5.48
CA THR A 162 0.50 6.35 5.81
C THR A 162 1.67 5.95 4.95
N GLU A 163 2.31 6.94 4.34
CA GLU A 163 3.47 6.80 3.49
C GLU A 163 4.61 7.65 4.07
N VAL A 164 5.84 7.15 3.94
CA VAL A 164 7.06 7.88 4.28
C VAL A 164 7.95 7.83 3.05
N THR A 165 8.27 9.00 2.51
CA THR A 165 9.24 9.17 1.43
C THR A 165 10.47 9.90 1.96
N ILE A 166 11.55 9.89 1.19
CA ILE A 166 12.79 10.59 1.53
C ILE A 166 12.92 11.79 0.59
N ASN A 167 13.22 12.97 1.13
CA ASN A 167 13.59 14.13 0.34
C ASN A 167 15.05 14.02 -0.09
N ASN A 168 15.30 13.87 -1.38
CA ASN A 168 16.67 13.71 -1.90
C ASN A 168 17.56 14.95 -1.75
N LYS A 169 17.03 16.11 -1.34
CA LYS A 169 17.81 17.34 -1.15
C LYS A 169 18.51 17.38 0.21
N ASP A 170 17.80 17.00 1.27
CA ASP A 170 18.27 17.11 2.65
C ASP A 170 18.13 15.80 3.45
N ASN A 171 17.77 14.71 2.77
CA ASN A 171 17.53 13.38 3.33
C ASN A 171 16.47 13.33 4.43
N SER A 172 15.64 14.37 4.57
CA SER A 172 14.56 14.39 5.54
C SER A 172 13.44 13.41 5.15
N TYR A 173 12.77 12.85 6.15
CA TYR A 173 11.60 12.01 5.97
C TYR A 173 10.37 12.89 5.72
N ASN A 174 9.60 12.55 4.68
CA ASN A 174 8.32 13.15 4.35
C ASN A 174 7.20 12.14 4.63
N GLN A 175 6.70 12.19 5.86
CA GLN A 175 5.58 11.40 6.35
C GLN A 175 4.25 12.09 6.06
N HIS A 176 3.37 11.39 5.36
CA HIS A 176 2.07 11.90 4.97
C HIS A 176 1.01 10.79 4.96
N MET A 177 -0.27 11.18 5.00
CA MET A 177 -1.39 10.26 4.93
C MET A 177 -2.24 10.53 3.70
N HIS A 178 -2.49 9.49 2.93
CA HIS A 178 -3.54 9.47 1.91
C HIS A 178 -4.82 8.94 2.54
N VAL A 179 -5.91 9.70 2.42
CA VAL A 179 -7.20 9.37 3.02
C VAL A 179 -8.28 9.44 1.97
N LEU A 180 -9.00 8.33 1.80
CA LEU A 180 -10.24 8.28 1.04
C LEU A 180 -11.40 8.40 2.02
N VAL A 181 -12.08 9.55 2.03
CA VAL A 181 -13.18 9.84 2.96
C VAL A 181 -14.51 9.64 2.25
N CYS A 182 -15.41 8.85 2.85
CA CYS A 182 -16.77 8.64 2.39
C CYS A 182 -17.70 9.58 3.15
N VAL A 183 -18.45 10.42 2.43
CA VAL A 183 -19.38 11.40 3.01
C VAL A 183 -20.78 11.26 2.45
N GLU A 184 -21.77 11.62 3.27
CA GLU A 184 -23.15 11.76 2.85
C GLU A 184 -23.28 12.90 1.80
N PRO A 185 -24.20 12.81 0.83
CA PRO A 185 -24.36 13.83 -0.23
C PRO A 185 -24.70 15.22 0.33
N THR A 186 -25.25 15.29 1.53
CA THR A 186 -25.52 16.54 2.27
C THR A 186 -24.27 17.36 2.53
N TYR A 187 -23.08 16.75 2.48
CA TYR A 187 -21.78 17.44 2.56
C TYR A 187 -21.67 18.60 1.55
N PHE A 188 -22.25 18.46 0.35
CA PHE A 188 -22.14 19.46 -0.72
C PHE A 188 -23.32 20.44 -0.80
N LYS A 189 -24.30 20.36 0.10
CA LYS A 189 -25.53 21.16 -0.01
C LYS A 189 -25.37 22.61 0.43
N ASN A 190 -24.53 22.91 1.42
CA ASN A 190 -24.40 24.26 1.98
C ASN A 190 -23.03 24.47 2.66
N THR A 191 -22.72 25.73 3.00
CA THR A 191 -21.47 26.14 3.66
C THR A 191 -21.35 25.64 5.10
N GLU A 192 -22.47 25.32 5.76
CA GLU A 192 -22.49 24.73 7.09
C GLU A 192 -21.87 23.32 7.06
N ASN A 193 -22.26 22.51 6.08
CA ASN A 193 -21.83 21.12 5.90
C ASN A 193 -20.49 21.00 5.18
N TYR A 194 -20.29 21.79 4.13
CA TYR A 194 -19.10 21.68 3.28
C TYR A 194 -17.84 22.11 4.05
N VAL A 195 -16.77 21.33 3.90
CA VAL A 195 -15.45 21.64 4.47
C VAL A 195 -14.51 21.99 3.32
N ASN A 196 -14.23 23.27 3.16
CA ASN A 196 -13.29 23.73 2.14
C ASN A 196 -11.83 23.44 2.56
N GLN A 197 -10.89 23.63 1.62
CA GLN A 197 -9.48 23.36 1.86
C GLN A 197 -8.90 24.14 3.06
N LYS A 198 -9.26 25.42 3.23
CA LYS A 198 -8.79 26.23 4.37
C LYS A 198 -9.24 25.63 5.70
N GLN A 199 -10.49 25.18 5.77
CA GLN A 199 -11.03 24.52 6.97
C GLN A 199 -10.34 23.17 7.22
N TRP A 200 -10.10 22.35 6.20
CA TRP A 200 -9.33 21.11 6.34
C TRP A 200 -7.93 21.36 6.92
N ILE A 201 -7.22 22.38 6.42
CA ILE A 201 -5.91 22.79 6.94
C ILE A 201 -6.00 23.20 8.41
N GLN A 202 -6.99 24.03 8.77
CA GLN A 202 -7.19 24.48 10.16
C GLN A 202 -7.49 23.31 11.09
N PHE A 203 -8.36 22.38 10.67
CA PHE A 203 -8.69 21.19 11.45
C PHE A 203 -7.48 20.28 11.62
N TRP A 204 -6.72 20.05 10.56
CA TRP A 204 -5.53 19.22 10.64
C TRP A 204 -4.45 19.81 11.55
N LYS A 205 -4.13 21.10 11.39
CA LYS A 205 -3.19 21.82 12.25
C LYS A 205 -3.62 21.74 13.72
N LYS A 206 -4.88 22.06 14.01
CA LYS A 206 -5.43 21.99 15.37
C LYS A 206 -5.33 20.57 15.93
N ALA A 207 -5.65 19.56 15.12
CA ALA A 207 -5.67 18.19 15.58
C ALA A 207 -4.27 17.65 15.89
N VAL A 208 -3.26 17.97 15.10
CA VAL A 208 -1.87 17.50 15.34
C VAL A 208 -1.19 18.28 16.48
N LEU A 209 -1.40 19.60 16.59
CA LEU A 209 -0.73 20.44 17.58
C LEU A 209 -1.17 20.21 19.04
N LEU A 210 -2.38 19.69 19.27
CA LEU A 210 -2.89 19.40 20.62
C LEU A 210 -2.14 18.28 21.37
N GLN A 211 -1.03 17.77 20.83
CA GLN A 211 -0.16 16.78 21.49
C GLN A 211 1.28 17.24 21.69
N SER A 212 1.59 18.47 21.31
CA SER A 212 2.92 19.06 21.53
C SER A 212 3.03 19.79 22.88
N PHE A 213 2.16 19.49 23.85
CA PHE A 213 2.13 20.06 25.20
C PHE A 213 2.13 18.94 26.24
#